data_AF-A0A6L8T5U6-F1
#
_entry.id   AF-A0A6L8T5U6-F1
#
_cell.length_a   1.000
_cell.length_b   1.000
_cell.length_c   1.000
_cell.angle_alpha   90.00
_cell.angle_beta   90.00
_cell.angle_gamma   90.00
#
_symmetry.space_group_name_H-M   'P 1'
#
loop_
_entity.id
_entity.type
_entity.pdbx_description
1 polymer ?
#
loop_
_entity_poly.entity_id
_entity_poly.type
_entity_poly.pdbx_seq_one_letter_code
_entity_poly.pdbx_strand_id
1 'polypeptide(L)'
;MDRNKSVSDFMNSFLATPEPELDNEYYEIEKQYIQHFGHSVPREMLPDSISMEQIKQVMKKCILSETDNLFELLRVTINDDYLY
;
A
#
# COMPACT_ATOMS: atom_id res chain seq x y z
N MET A 1 -27.13 6.97 -26.67
CA MET A 1 -25.77 6.53 -26.27
C MET A 1 -25.86 5.08 -25.86
N ASP A 2 -25.38 4.19 -26.73
CA ASP A 2 -25.37 2.74 -26.51
C ASP A 2 -24.38 2.36 -25.40
N ARG A 3 -24.92 2.06 -24.22
CA ARG A 3 -24.14 1.68 -23.02
C ARG A 3 -23.22 0.49 -23.26
N ASN A 4 -23.59 -0.41 -24.17
CA ASN A 4 -22.78 -1.58 -24.53
C ASN A 4 -21.45 -1.20 -25.19
N LYS A 5 -21.41 -0.11 -25.96
CA LYS A 5 -20.18 0.36 -26.61
C LYS A 5 -19.18 0.89 -25.59
N SER A 6 -19.68 1.61 -24.59
CA SER A 6 -18.89 2.17 -23.48
C SER A 6 -18.22 1.12 -22.60
N VAL A 7 -18.85 -0.05 -22.38
CA VAL A 7 -18.28 -1.13 -21.56
C VAL A 7 -17.19 -1.86 -22.32
N SER A 8 -17.41 -2.14 -23.60
CA SER A 8 -16.40 -2.77 -24.47
C SER A 8 -15.17 -1.88 -24.63
N ASP A 9 -15.35 -0.58 -24.83
CA ASP A 9 -14.25 0.38 -24.95
C ASP A 9 -13.43 0.48 -23.65
N PHE A 10 -14.09 0.42 -22.48
CA PHE A 10 -13.42 0.38 -21.18
C PHE A 10 -12.60 -0.91 -20.98
N MET A 11 -13.18 -2.08 -21.28
CA MET A 11 -12.48 -3.37 -21.19
C MET A 11 -11.29 -3.44 -22.14
N ASN A 12 -11.44 -2.94 -23.36
CA ASN A 12 -10.34 -2.87 -24.32
C ASN A 12 -9.23 -1.92 -23.86
N SER A 13 -9.58 -0.79 -23.26
CA SER A 13 -8.59 0.13 -22.67
C SER A 13 -7.84 -0.50 -21.49
N PHE A 14 -8.54 -1.27 -20.65
CA PHE A 14 -7.93 -1.97 -19.50
C PHE A 14 -7.02 -3.12 -19.93
N LEU A 15 -7.38 -3.85 -20.97
CA LEU A 15 -6.52 -4.91 -21.54
C LEU A 15 -5.34 -4.35 -22.34
N ALA A 16 -5.46 -3.13 -22.85
CA ALA A 16 -4.39 -2.42 -23.58
C ALA A 16 -3.43 -1.68 -22.66
N THR A 17 -3.80 -1.42 -21.39
CA THR A 17 -2.85 -0.92 -20.41
C THR A 17 -1.85 -2.02 -20.08
N PRO A 18 -0.53 -1.75 -20.14
CA PRO A 18 0.47 -2.70 -19.72
C PRO A 18 0.19 -3.09 -18.26
N GLU A 19 0.38 -4.37 -17.93
CA GLU A 19 0.28 -4.82 -16.55
C GLU A 19 1.17 -3.91 -15.69
N PRO A 20 0.61 -3.33 -14.60
CA PRO A 20 1.41 -2.50 -13.72
C PRO A 20 2.60 -3.33 -13.25
N GLU A 21 3.80 -2.77 -13.33
CA GLU A 21 5.01 -3.46 -12.88
C GLU A 21 4.78 -3.91 -11.44
N LEU A 22 4.71 -5.22 -11.26
CA LEU A 22 4.50 -5.80 -9.95
C LEU A 22 5.75 -5.46 -9.13
N ASP A 23 5.58 -4.60 -8.13
CA ASP A 23 6.65 -4.27 -7.19
C ASP A 23 6.90 -5.49 -6.29
N ASN A 24 7.62 -6.46 -6.87
CA ASN A 24 7.99 -7.72 -6.22
C ASN A 24 8.76 -7.45 -4.93
N GLU A 25 9.52 -6.35 -4.88
CA GLU A 25 10.23 -5.93 -3.68
C GLU A 25 9.25 -5.56 -2.57
N TYR A 26 8.23 -4.74 -2.86
CA TYR A 26 7.18 -4.43 -1.89
C TYR A 26 6.48 -5.68 -1.37
N TYR A 27 6.09 -6.59 -2.27
CA TYR A 27 5.38 -7.81 -1.89
C TYR A 27 6.21 -8.71 -0.97
N GLU A 28 7.51 -8.86 -1.25
CA GLU A 28 8.43 -9.64 -0.42
C GLU A 28 8.59 -9.02 0.98
N ILE A 29 8.71 -7.69 1.05
CA ILE A 29 8.84 -6.95 2.32
C ILE A 29 7.54 -7.05 3.12
N GLU A 30 6.39 -6.88 2.47
CA GLU A 30 5.07 -6.97 3.11
C GLU A 30 4.83 -8.36 3.69
N LYS A 31 5.19 -9.41 2.95
CA LYS A 31 5.10 -10.78 3.44
C LYS A 31 5.98 -11.00 4.68
N GLN A 32 7.23 -10.52 4.67
CA GLN A 32 8.12 -10.62 5.84
C GLN A 32 7.58 -9.83 7.04
N TYR A 33 7.07 -8.62 6.80
CA TYR A 33 6.47 -7.79 7.84
C TYR A 33 5.25 -8.48 8.47
N ILE A 34 4.35 -9.06 7.66
CA ILE A 34 3.20 -9.83 8.15
C ILE A 34 3.67 -11.07 8.93
N GLN A 35 4.74 -11.74 8.51
CA GLN A 35 5.27 -12.89 9.25
C GLN A 35 5.84 -12.49 10.62
N HIS A 36 6.46 -11.32 10.73
CA HIS A 36 7.03 -10.83 11.98
C HIS A 36 5.99 -10.25 12.94
N PHE A 37 5.02 -9.47 12.43
CA PHE A 37 4.08 -8.71 13.26
C PHE A 37 2.64 -9.25 13.25
N GLY A 38 2.31 -10.14 12.31
CA GLY A 38 0.99 -10.78 12.20
C GLY A 38 -0.09 -9.92 11.52
N HIS A 39 0.25 -8.72 11.03
CA HIS A 39 -0.68 -7.83 10.33
C HIS A 39 -0.01 -7.14 9.14
N SER A 40 -0.83 -6.71 8.17
CA SER A 40 -0.38 -5.90 7.03
C SER A 40 -0.38 -4.41 7.37
N VAL A 41 0.23 -3.61 6.50
CA VAL A 41 0.21 -2.15 6.61
C VAL A 41 -1.08 -1.62 5.99
N PRO A 42 -1.92 -0.86 6.74
CA PRO A 42 -3.16 -0.30 6.21
C PRO A 42 -2.87 0.92 5.33
N ARG A 43 -2.39 0.66 4.10
CA ARG A 43 -2.05 1.68 3.09
C ARG A 43 -3.15 2.70 2.83
N GLU A 44 -4.40 2.28 2.86
CA GLU A 44 -5.57 3.13 2.59
C GLU A 44 -5.80 4.17 3.71
N MET A 45 -5.24 3.93 4.90
CA MET A 45 -5.29 4.88 6.02
C MET A 45 -4.05 5.76 6.10
N LEU A 46 -3.05 5.51 5.26
CA LEU A 46 -1.86 6.35 5.20
C LEU A 46 -2.17 7.60 4.37
N PRO A 47 -1.69 8.78 4.79
CA PRO A 47 -1.87 10.00 4.03
C PRO A 47 -1.16 9.92 2.67
N ASP A 48 -1.77 10.47 1.62
CA ASP A 48 -1.24 10.52 0.24
C ASP A 48 0.15 11.17 0.13
N SER A 49 0.57 11.92 1.16
CA SER A 49 1.91 12.50 1.25
C SER A 49 3.02 11.46 1.42
N ILE A 50 2.69 10.23 1.79
CA ILE A 50 3.65 9.14 2.01
C ILE A 50 3.81 8.36 0.70
N SER A 51 5.04 8.28 0.22
CA SER A 51 5.35 7.49 -0.98
C SER A 51 5.55 6.01 -0.66
N MET A 52 5.35 5.15 -1.66
CA MET A 52 5.60 3.71 -1.52
C MET A 52 7.05 3.39 -1.14
N GLU A 53 8.02 4.18 -1.60
CA GLU A 53 9.42 4.00 -1.20
C GLU A 53 9.63 4.25 0.29
N GLN A 54 8.96 5.25 0.87
CA GLN A 54 9.02 5.50 2.31
C GLN A 54 8.42 4.34 3.09
N ILE A 55 7.28 3.81 2.65
CA ILE A 55 6.64 2.63 3.26
C ILE A 55 7.60 1.43 3.23
N LYS A 56 8.20 1.12 2.07
CA LYS A 56 9.21 0.05 1.95
C LYS A 56 10.38 0.23 2.91
N GLN A 57 10.93 1.44 3.01
CA GLN A 57 12.06 1.73 3.91
C GLN A 57 11.69 1.58 5.38
N VAL A 58 10.51 2.05 5.78
CA VAL A 58 10.02 1.94 7.15
C VAL A 58 9.76 0.48 7.51
N MET A 59 9.08 -0.28 6.64
CA MET A 59 8.83 -1.71 6.87
C MET A 59 10.14 -2.50 7.05
N LYS A 60 11.15 -2.26 6.21
CA LYS A 60 12.48 -2.86 6.38
C LYS A 60 13.11 -2.51 7.73
N LYS A 61 12.99 -1.25 8.18
CA LYS A 61 13.47 -0.83 9.50
C LYS A 61 12.71 -1.53 10.63
N CYS A 62 11.39 -1.62 10.55
CA CYS A 62 10.58 -2.33 11.55
C CYS A 62 11.02 -3.78 11.67
N ILE A 63 11.15 -4.50 10.56
CA ILE A 63 11.64 -5.90 10.53
C ILE A 63 13.02 -6.01 11.17
N LEU A 64 13.99 -5.15 10.80
CA LEU A 64 15.34 -5.16 11.37
C LEU A 64 15.38 -4.84 12.86
N SER A 65 14.47 -3.98 13.32
CA SER A 65 14.37 -3.57 14.73
C SER A 65 13.50 -4.50 15.58
N GLU A 66 12.83 -5.47 14.96
CA GLU A 66 11.81 -6.35 15.57
C GLU A 66 10.74 -5.60 16.38
N THR A 67 10.51 -4.32 16.06
CA THR A 67 9.56 -3.45 16.76
C THR A 67 8.64 -2.80 15.77
N ASP A 68 7.34 -2.81 16.07
CA ASP A 68 6.33 -2.23 15.19
C ASP A 68 6.16 -0.72 15.46
N ASN A 69 7.14 0.04 14.99
CA ASN A 69 7.13 1.50 15.08
C ASN A 69 6.78 2.16 13.74
N LEU A 70 5.99 1.47 12.90
CA LEU A 70 5.71 1.92 11.53
C LEU A 70 5.07 3.31 11.49
N PHE A 71 4.05 3.55 12.32
CA PHE A 71 3.36 4.84 12.37
C PHE A 71 4.22 5.97 12.93
N GLU A 72 5.06 5.70 13.94
CA GLU A 72 6.01 6.66 14.49
C GLU A 72 7.06 7.07 13.45
N LEU A 73 7.61 6.09 12.73
CA LEU A 73 8.60 6.31 11.68
C LEU A 73 8.01 7.05 10.48
N LEU A 74 6.75 6.79 10.15
CA LEU A 74 5.99 7.53 9.14
C LEU A 74 5.52 8.91 9.61
N ARG A 75 5.75 9.26 10.89
CA ARG A 75 5.26 10.50 11.53
C ARG A 75 3.76 10.70 11.37
N VAL A 76 3.01 9.60 11.32
CA VAL A 76 1.56 9.63 11.26
C VAL A 76 1.06 9.87 12.68
N THR A 77 0.52 11.07 12.92
CA THR A 77 -0.17 11.37 14.15
C THR A 77 -1.56 10.76 14.08
N ILE A 78 -1.83 9.73 14.88
CA ILE A 78 -3.19 9.23 15.09
C ILE A 78 -3.94 10.36 15.80
N ASN A 79 -4.90 10.96 15.10
CA ASN A 79 -5.75 11.98 15.68
C ASN A 79 -6.94 11.24 16.29
N ASP A 80 -6.97 11.15 17.62
CA ASP A 80 -8.00 10.40 18.37
C ASP A 80 -9.42 10.94 18.16
N ASP A 81 -9.56 12.13 17.56
CA ASP A 81 -10.85 12.79 17.26
C ASP A 81 -11.75 12.02 16.26
N TYR A 82 -11.23 11.01 15.54
CA TYR A 82 -11.98 10.28 14.51
C TYR A 82 -12.16 8.78 14.80
N LEU A 83 -11.86 8.31 16.02
CA LEU A 83 -12.23 6.96 16.47
C LEU A 83 -13.73 6.93 16.80
N TYR A 84 -14.54 6.52 15.81
CA TYR A 84 -15.97 6.23 15.96
C TYR A 84 -16.22 4.88 16.63
#